data_AF-A0A0F7VE30-F1
#
_entry.id   AF-A0A0F7VE30-F1
#
_cell.length_a   1.000
_cell.length_b   1.000
_cell.length_c   1.000
_cell.angle_alpha   90.00
_cell.angle_beta   90.00
_cell.angle_gamma   90.00
#
_symmetry.space_group_name_H-M   'P 1'
#
loop_
_entity.id
_entity.type
_entity.pdbx_description
1 polymer ?
#
loop_
_entity_poly.entity_id
_entity_poly.type
_entity_poly.pdbx_seq_one_letter_code
_entity_poly.pdbx_strand_id
1 'polypeptide(L)'
;MATSDLAYSVDQEIANFFAKTTVTRSACDNFARKHVGGNIVPVAVQVVCSYTVYAGNNTEFVVQLRLASLQLSMETAKLTRSIYSYFAPEVTFMGQIGVAIKSKEALSIYVMSRLRGISYLDFILTHNSQVPESLPEFSS
;
A
#
# COMPACT_ATOMS: atom_id res chain seq x y z
N MET A 1 22.66 24.58 7.38
CA MET A 1 22.63 23.47 6.40
C MET A 1 21.25 23.46 5.79
N ALA A 2 21.14 23.84 4.51
CA ALA A 2 19.87 23.76 3.80
C ALA A 2 19.51 22.27 3.66
N THR A 3 18.46 21.85 4.36
CA THR A 3 17.73 20.63 4.00
C THR A 3 17.20 20.89 2.60
N SER A 4 17.80 20.25 1.60
CA SER A 4 17.15 20.15 0.30
C SER A 4 15.87 19.37 0.55
N ASP A 5 14.72 20.07 0.51
CA ASP A 5 13.41 19.45 0.46
C ASP A 5 13.37 18.59 -0.80
N LEU A 6 13.75 17.32 -0.67
CA LEU A 6 13.57 16.34 -1.71
C LEU A 6 12.06 16.08 -1.76
N ALA A 7 11.36 16.79 -2.64
CA ALA A 7 9.93 16.60 -2.85
C ALA A 7 9.64 15.10 -3.09
N TYR A 8 8.73 14.55 -2.30
CA TYR A 8 8.34 13.14 -2.43
C TYR A 8 7.81 12.86 -3.85
N SER A 9 8.28 11.78 -4.46
CA SER A 9 7.85 11.33 -5.78
C SER A 9 7.38 9.89 -5.72
N VAL A 10 6.07 9.69 -5.90
CA VAL A 10 5.46 8.36 -5.94
C VAL A 10 6.06 7.49 -7.04
N ASP A 11 6.35 8.07 -8.21
CA ASP A 11 6.93 7.32 -9.33
C ASP A 11 8.37 6.88 -9.04
N GLN A 12 9.14 7.70 -8.32
CA GLN A 12 10.49 7.32 -7.88
C GLN A 12 10.44 6.17 -6.87
N GLU A 13 9.52 6.21 -5.88
CA GLU A 13 9.35 5.12 -4.92
C GLU A 13 8.90 3.82 -5.59
N ILE A 14 7.99 3.92 -6.57
CA ILE A 14 7.58 2.77 -7.38
C ILE A 14 8.79 2.20 -8.14
N ALA A 15 9.57 3.05 -8.81
CA ALA A 15 10.77 2.62 -9.54
C ALA A 15 11.80 1.96 -8.60
N ASN A 16 12.02 2.54 -7.42
CA ASN A 16 12.92 2.02 -6.39
C ASN A 16 12.47 0.64 -5.89
N PHE A 17 11.17 0.42 -5.71
CA PHE A 17 10.63 -0.90 -5.36
C PHE A 17 10.88 -1.91 -6.48
N PHE A 18 10.58 -1.56 -7.73
CA PHE A 18 10.73 -2.48 -8.87
C PHE A 18 12.20 -2.80 -9.20
N ALA A 19 13.16 -2.00 -8.74
CA ALA A 19 14.57 -2.36 -8.79
C ALA A 19 14.92 -3.61 -7.96
N LYS A 20 14.12 -3.94 -6.93
CA LYS A 20 14.34 -5.04 -5.98
C LYS A 20 13.70 -6.37 -6.40
N THR A 21 12.97 -6.39 -7.52
CA THR A 21 12.24 -7.57 -7.99
C THR A 21 12.49 -7.82 -9.48
N THR A 22 12.27 -9.05 -9.91
CA THR A 22 12.25 -9.45 -11.32
C THR A 22 10.92 -9.14 -11.99
N VAL A 23 9.88 -8.84 -11.22
CA VAL A 23 8.53 -8.55 -11.68
C VAL A 23 8.44 -7.11 -12.18
N THR A 24 7.64 -6.85 -13.23
CA THR A 24 7.40 -5.50 -13.74
C THR A 24 6.11 -4.90 -13.17
N ARG A 25 6.03 -3.57 -13.10
CA ARG A 25 4.79 -2.86 -12.73
C ARG A 25 3.58 -3.32 -13.53
N SER A 26 3.73 -3.45 -14.85
CA SER A 26 2.65 -3.92 -15.73
C SER A 26 2.18 -5.33 -15.38
N ALA A 27 3.08 -6.25 -15.01
CA ALA A 27 2.69 -7.58 -14.56
C ALA A 27 1.85 -7.53 -13.28
N CYS A 28 2.23 -6.69 -12.32
CA CYS A 28 1.48 -6.46 -11.08
C CYS A 28 0.09 -5.85 -11.35
N ASP A 29 0.03 -4.82 -12.19
CA ASP A 29 -1.22 -4.13 -12.55
C ASP A 29 -2.17 -5.07 -13.29
N ASN A 30 -1.64 -5.89 -14.20
CA ASN A 30 -2.43 -6.91 -14.90
C ASN A 30 -2.93 -7.99 -13.95
N PHE A 31 -2.12 -8.42 -12.98
CA PHE A 31 -2.57 -9.34 -11.93
C PHE A 31 -3.74 -8.74 -11.15
N ALA A 32 -3.59 -7.52 -10.64
CA ALA A 32 -4.63 -6.83 -9.88
C ALA A 32 -5.92 -6.70 -10.70
N ARG A 33 -5.82 -6.21 -11.93
CA ARG A 33 -6.98 -6.03 -12.83
C ARG A 33 -7.69 -7.34 -13.14
N LYS A 34 -6.93 -8.42 -13.34
CA LYS A 34 -7.50 -9.75 -13.62
C LYS A 34 -8.31 -10.31 -12.44
N HIS A 35 -7.88 -10.06 -11.20
CA HIS A 35 -8.49 -10.68 -10.02
C HIS A 35 -9.58 -9.85 -9.35
N VAL A 36 -9.47 -8.52 -9.38
CA VAL A 36 -10.45 -7.64 -8.71
C VAL A 36 -11.09 -6.61 -9.64
N GLY A 37 -10.66 -6.53 -10.91
CA GLY A 37 -11.24 -5.61 -11.89
C GLY A 37 -10.91 -4.14 -11.62
N GLY A 38 -11.59 -3.26 -12.38
CA GLY A 38 -11.49 -1.82 -12.26
C GLY A 38 -10.17 -1.20 -12.70
N ASN A 39 -10.02 0.08 -12.39
CA ASN A 39 -8.81 0.85 -12.65
C ASN A 39 -7.76 0.59 -11.57
N ILE A 40 -6.50 0.57 -11.97
CA ILE A 40 -5.36 0.40 -11.05
C ILE A 40 -4.81 1.78 -10.72
N VAL A 41 -4.95 2.19 -9.47
CA VAL A 41 -4.51 3.50 -9.00
C VAL A 41 -3.48 3.29 -7.90
N PRO A 42 -2.19 3.63 -8.12
CA PRO A 42 -1.19 3.59 -7.07
C PRO A 42 -1.63 4.43 -5.87
N VAL A 43 -1.42 3.92 -4.66
CA VAL A 43 -1.63 4.74 -3.46
C VAL A 43 -0.62 5.88 -3.44
N ALA A 44 -1.02 7.04 -2.88
CA ALA A 44 -0.20 8.25 -2.86
C ALA A 44 1.17 8.03 -2.20
N VAL A 45 1.18 7.28 -1.08
CA VAL A 45 2.40 6.95 -0.34
C VAL A 45 2.74 5.48 -0.51
N GLN A 46 3.84 5.20 -1.20
CA GLN A 46 4.40 3.85 -1.33
C GLN A 46 5.39 3.58 -0.21
N VAL A 47 5.69 2.31 0.01
CA VAL A 47 6.63 1.88 1.05
C VAL A 47 7.72 1.03 0.41
N VAL A 48 8.95 1.15 0.92
CA VAL A 48 10.16 0.51 0.40
C VAL A 48 10.05 -1.00 0.14
N CYS A 49 9.15 -1.69 0.83
CA CYS A 49 8.97 -3.14 0.79
C CYS A 49 7.73 -3.62 0.04
N SER A 50 6.90 -2.70 -0.49
CA SER A 50 5.67 -3.09 -1.16
C SER A 50 5.23 -2.09 -2.22
N TYR A 51 4.72 -2.61 -3.33
CA TYR A 51 3.91 -1.85 -4.27
C TYR A 51 2.43 -2.04 -3.92
N THR A 52 1.72 -0.94 -3.68
CA THR A 52 0.32 -0.96 -3.26
C THR A 52 -0.55 -0.14 -4.21
N VAL A 53 -1.69 -0.70 -4.60
CA VAL A 53 -2.66 -0.06 -5.51
C VAL A 53 -4.07 -0.19 -4.97
N TYR A 54 -4.91 0.80 -5.24
CA TYR A 54 -6.35 0.66 -5.21
C TYR A 54 -6.84 0.00 -6.50
N ALA A 55 -7.81 -0.89 -6.36
CA ALA A 55 -8.43 -1.62 -7.47
C ALA A 55 -9.89 -1.97 -7.14
N GLY A 56 -10.61 -2.57 -8.09
CA GLY A 56 -12.06 -2.71 -8.04
C GLY A 56 -12.78 -1.57 -8.74
N ASN A 57 -14.03 -1.80 -9.15
CA ASN A 57 -14.80 -0.83 -9.93
C ASN A 57 -15.03 0.48 -9.15
N ASN A 58 -15.10 0.40 -7.83
CA ASN A 58 -15.30 1.50 -6.90
C ASN A 58 -14.09 1.71 -5.97
N THR A 59 -12.90 1.24 -6.38
CA THR A 59 -11.66 1.27 -5.57
C THR A 59 -11.83 0.65 -4.17
N GLU A 60 -12.65 -0.39 -4.07
CA GLU A 60 -13.02 -1.08 -2.83
C GLU A 60 -11.96 -2.08 -2.34
N PHE A 61 -10.96 -2.38 -3.16
CA PHE A 61 -9.86 -3.26 -2.80
C PHE A 61 -8.52 -2.51 -2.74
N VAL A 62 -7.67 -2.97 -1.83
CA VAL A 62 -6.24 -2.65 -1.80
C VAL A 62 -5.50 -3.91 -2.21
N VAL A 63 -4.74 -3.83 -3.30
CA VAL A 63 -3.84 -4.92 -3.73
C VAL A 63 -2.43 -4.52 -3.36
N GLN A 64 -1.79 -5.34 -2.52
CA GLN A 64 -0.44 -5.11 -2.05
C GLN A 64 0.48 -6.25 -2.50
N LEU A 65 1.56 -5.88 -3.18
CA LEU A 65 2.61 -6.79 -3.60
C LEU A 65 3.85 -6.52 -2.77
N ARG A 66 4.26 -7.49 -1.96
CA ARG A 66 5.36 -7.37 -0.99
C ARG A 66 6.54 -8.20 -1.42
N LEU A 67 7.76 -7.76 -1.12
CA LEU A 67 8.95 -8.61 -1.25
C LEU A 67 8.76 -9.91 -0.46
N ALA A 68 9.18 -11.06 -1.01
CA ALA A 68 8.95 -12.37 -0.40
C ALA A 68 9.57 -12.51 1.00
N SER A 69 10.68 -11.81 1.28
CA SER A 69 11.29 -11.73 2.62
C SER A 69 10.45 -10.98 3.65
N LEU A 70 9.52 -10.12 3.21
CA LEU A 70 8.71 -9.23 4.05
C LEU A 70 7.23 -9.54 3.93
N GLN A 71 6.90 -10.84 3.81
CA GLN A 71 5.53 -11.34 3.79
C GLN A 71 4.72 -10.91 5.03
N LEU A 72 3.43 -10.73 4.82
CA LEU A 72 2.50 -10.44 5.90
C LEU A 72 2.13 -11.75 6.61
N SER A 73 2.19 -11.76 7.93
CA SER A 73 1.67 -12.89 8.71
C SER A 73 0.15 -12.98 8.55
N MET A 74 -0.32 -14.02 7.88
CA MET A 74 -1.76 -14.26 7.71
C MET A 74 -2.45 -14.62 9.02
N GLU A 75 -1.73 -15.22 9.97
CA GLU A 75 -2.24 -15.47 11.32
C GLU A 75 -2.50 -14.16 12.05
N THR A 76 -1.54 -13.23 12.00
CA THR A 76 -1.71 -11.89 12.57
C THR A 76 -2.83 -11.14 11.89
N ALA A 77 -2.92 -11.18 10.55
CA ALA A 77 -4.01 -10.51 9.82
C ALA A 77 -5.39 -11.05 10.23
N LYS A 78 -5.54 -12.38 10.35
CA LYS A 78 -6.79 -13.02 10.80
C LYS A 78 -7.11 -12.68 12.25
N LEU A 79 -6.12 -12.71 13.15
CA LEU A 79 -6.30 -12.37 14.55
C LEU A 79 -6.73 -10.90 14.72
N THR A 80 -6.07 -9.98 14.02
CA THR A 80 -6.44 -8.55 14.00
C THR A 80 -7.88 -8.37 13.53
N ARG A 81 -8.29 -9.06 12.45
CA ARG A 81 -9.70 -9.05 12.00
C ARG A 81 -10.66 -9.63 13.03
N SER A 82 -10.26 -10.68 13.75
CA SER A 82 -11.09 -11.26 14.81
C SER A 82 -11.29 -10.32 16.00
N ILE A 83 -10.27 -9.54 16.37
CA ILE A 83 -10.32 -8.63 17.52
C ILE A 83 -11.03 -7.33 17.16
N TYR A 84 -10.63 -6.71 16.04
CA TYR A 84 -11.08 -5.38 15.63
C TYR A 84 -12.26 -5.41 14.65
N SER A 85 -12.69 -6.59 14.20
CA SER A 85 -13.83 -6.77 13.30
C SER A 85 -13.73 -5.85 12.06
N TYR A 86 -14.76 -5.07 11.76
CA TYR A 86 -14.82 -4.19 10.60
C TYR A 86 -13.79 -3.05 10.61
N PHE A 87 -13.08 -2.79 11.71
CA PHE A 87 -12.00 -1.80 11.78
C PHE A 87 -10.65 -2.32 11.27
N ALA A 88 -10.55 -3.62 10.97
CA ALA A 88 -9.38 -4.20 10.34
C ALA A 88 -9.75 -4.72 8.94
N PRO A 89 -8.87 -4.64 7.94
CA PRO A 89 -9.19 -5.15 6.62
C PRO A 89 -9.32 -6.68 6.65
N GLU A 90 -10.23 -7.21 5.83
CA GLU A 90 -10.18 -8.61 5.43
C GLU A 90 -9.01 -8.78 4.46
N VAL A 91 -8.13 -9.75 4.72
CA VAL A 91 -6.90 -9.97 3.94
C VAL A 91 -6.92 -11.37 3.35
N THR A 92 -6.71 -11.45 2.03
CA THR A 92 -6.59 -12.70 1.28
C THR A 92 -5.21 -12.78 0.64
N PHE A 93 -4.50 -13.89 0.86
CA PHE A 93 -3.24 -14.18 0.18
C PHE A 93 -3.52 -14.83 -1.18
N MET A 94 -2.99 -14.24 -2.25
CA MET A 94 -3.26 -14.64 -3.63
C MET A 94 -2.11 -15.46 -4.26
N GLY A 95 -1.06 -15.75 -3.50
CA GLY A 95 0.13 -16.45 -3.98
C GLY A 95 1.31 -15.52 -4.27
N GLN A 96 2.25 -16.01 -5.07
CA GLN A 96 3.47 -15.29 -5.44
C GLN A 96 3.60 -15.12 -6.96
N ILE A 97 4.32 -14.09 -7.38
CA ILE A 97 4.67 -13.82 -8.77
C ILE A 97 6.15 -13.50 -8.90
N GLY A 98 6.75 -13.93 -10.01
CA GLY A 98 8.17 -13.75 -10.31
C GLY A 98 9.05 -14.85 -9.74
N VAL A 99 10.34 -14.75 -10.03
CA VAL A 99 11.36 -15.71 -9.61
C VAL A 99 12.39 -14.97 -8.77
N ALA A 100 12.77 -15.55 -7.63
CA ALA A 100 13.86 -15.05 -6.81
C ALA A 100 15.21 -15.38 -7.47
N ILE A 101 16.05 -14.36 -7.62
CA ILE A 101 17.45 -14.47 -8.02
C ILE A 101 18.32 -13.79 -6.97
N LYS A 102 19.65 -13.97 -7.01
CA LYS A 102 20.57 -13.51 -5.94
C LYS A 102 20.37 -12.07 -5.47
N SER A 103 19.94 -11.15 -6.34
CA SER A 103 19.76 -9.72 -6.04
C SER A 103 18.31 -9.22 -6.09
N LYS A 104 17.34 -10.08 -6.43
CA LYS A 104 15.95 -9.66 -6.66
C LYS A 104 14.96 -10.72 -6.17
N GLU A 105 13.90 -10.28 -5.53
CA GLU A 105 12.93 -11.17 -4.89
C GLU A 105 11.67 -11.39 -5.75
N ALA A 106 11.03 -12.53 -5.55
CA ALA A 106 9.64 -12.73 -5.95
C ALA A 106 8.72 -11.85 -5.09
N LEU A 107 7.50 -11.61 -5.56
CA LEU A 107 6.50 -10.81 -4.85
C LEU A 107 5.37 -11.68 -4.32
N SER A 108 5.03 -11.50 -3.05
CA SER A 108 3.83 -12.06 -2.43
C SER A 108 2.66 -11.11 -2.56
N ILE A 109 1.51 -11.61 -3.02
CA ILE A 109 0.37 -10.78 -3.38
C ILE A 109 -0.76 -10.95 -2.36
N TYR A 110 -1.29 -9.81 -1.91
CA TYR A 110 -2.40 -9.75 -0.98
C TYR A 110 -3.50 -8.87 -1.57
N VAL A 111 -4.74 -9.32 -1.44
CA VAL A 111 -5.93 -8.52 -1.72
C VAL A 111 -6.60 -8.23 -0.38
N MET A 112 -6.93 -6.97 -0.15
CA MET A 112 -7.50 -6.51 1.11
C MET A 112 -8.75 -5.68 0.87
N SER A 113 -9.75 -5.79 1.74
CA SER A 113 -10.87 -4.84 1.75
C SER A 113 -10.36 -3.44 2.10
N ARG A 114 -10.70 -2.42 1.32
CA ARG A 114 -10.33 -1.04 1.65
C ARG A 114 -11.20 -0.51 2.77
N LEU A 115 -10.57 -0.12 3.88
CA LEU A 115 -11.23 0.66 4.93
C LEU A 115 -11.55 2.06 4.41
N ARG A 116 -12.78 2.52 4.62
CA ARG A 116 -13.21 3.87 4.22
C ARG A 116 -12.61 4.89 5.18
N GLY A 117 -12.22 6.03 4.64
CA GLY A 117 -11.59 7.11 5.40
C GLY A 117 -10.58 7.87 4.53
N ILE A 118 -9.96 8.86 5.14
CA ILE A 118 -8.85 9.63 4.57
C ILE A 118 -7.58 9.28 5.36
N SER A 119 -6.43 9.23 4.70
CA SER A 119 -5.18 9.07 5.43
C SER A 119 -4.93 10.33 6.27
N TYR A 120 -4.18 10.20 7.37
CA TYR A 120 -3.79 11.36 8.17
C TYR A 120 -3.03 12.39 7.31
N LEU A 121 -2.16 11.93 6.41
CA LEU A 121 -1.47 12.79 5.46
C LEU A 121 -2.43 13.53 4.54
N ASP A 122 -3.42 12.85 3.94
CA ASP A 122 -4.41 13.48 3.08
C ASP A 122 -5.24 14.51 3.86
N PHE A 123 -5.62 14.19 5.11
CA PHE A 123 -6.31 15.13 5.99
C PHE A 123 -5.48 16.39 6.22
N ILE A 124 -4.22 16.23 6.62
CA ILE A 124 -3.31 17.34 6.87
C ILE A 124 -3.09 18.16 5.59
N LEU A 125 -2.83 17.54 4.44
CA LEU A 125 -2.63 18.26 3.18
C LEU A 125 -3.88 19.01 2.70
N THR A 126 -5.07 18.51 3.00
CA THR A 126 -6.33 19.17 2.65
C THR A 126 -6.71 20.29 3.63
N HIS A 127 -6.26 20.22 4.90
CA HIS A 127 -6.69 21.13 5.97
C HIS A 127 -5.57 22.02 6.56
N ASN A 128 -4.30 21.81 6.23
CA ASN A 128 -3.17 22.65 6.71
C ASN A 128 -3.18 24.08 6.15
N SER A 129 -4.05 24.38 5.19
CA SER A 129 -4.34 25.77 4.82
C SER A 129 -5.34 26.45 5.77
N GLN A 130 -5.90 25.74 6.76
CA GLN A 130 -6.97 26.22 7.66
C GLN A 130 -6.83 25.84 9.14
N VAL A 131 -5.95 24.90 9.52
CA VAL A 131 -5.79 24.46 10.93
C VAL A 131 -4.36 24.74 11.40
N PRO A 132 -4.14 25.68 12.35
CA PRO A 132 -2.84 25.87 12.97
C PRO A 132 -2.42 24.60 13.73
N GLU A 133 -1.18 24.13 13.53
CA GLU A 133 -0.57 22.97 14.21
C GLU A 133 -0.49 23.10 15.74
N SER A 134 -0.89 24.25 16.31
CA SER A 134 -0.93 24.50 17.74
C SER A 134 -2.36 24.61 18.26
N LEU A 135 -3.03 23.48 18.49
CA LEU A 135 -4.18 23.43 19.39
C LEU A 135 -4.03 22.23 20.34
N PRO A 136 -3.71 22.47 21.62
CA PRO A 136 -3.70 21.41 22.62
C PRO A 136 -5.11 21.22 23.17
N GLU A 137 -6.04 20.65 22.40
CA GLU A 137 -7.33 20.23 22.96
C GLU A 137 -7.77 18.88 22.40
N PHE A 138 -7.06 17.83 22.83
CA PHE A 138 -7.72 16.56 23.12
C PHE A 138 -7.51 16.28 24.61
N SER A 139 -8.25 17.01 25.45
CA SER A 139 -8.47 16.60 26.83
C SER A 139 -9.84 15.92 26.89
N SER A 140 -9.76 14.59 27.07
CA SER A 140 -10.74 13.62 27.62
C SER A 140 -12.23 13.97 27.55
#